data_AF-A0A1Y1M3U6-F1
#
_entry.id   AF-A0A1Y1M3U6-F1
#
_cell.length_a   1.000
_cell.length_b   1.000
_cell.length_c   1.000
_cell.angle_alpha   90.00
_cell.angle_beta   90.00
_cell.angle_gamma   90.00
#
_symmetry.space_group_name_H-M   'P 1'
#
loop_
_entity.id
_entity.type
_entity.pdbx_description
1 polymer ?
#
loop_
_entity_poly.entity_id
_entity_poly.type
_entity_poly.pdbx_seq_one_letter_code
_entity_poly.pdbx_strand_id
1 'polypeptide(L)'
;MDAIRYRSYDANWNWAVVHRSVVHYLTAENGDRFIIGKESMPITLSNLTWGFVYCVREKKTYPLQGCNFELYQHGEEEEPPMDYAFICSAGNRQYAIQIKVEQSSVCYVSKEWECKVIERICNAEIDGKRGWGTSRWLYRNVYGKS
;
A
#
# COMPACT_ATOMS: atom_id res chain seq x y z
N MET A 1 11.55 17.07 -0.10
CA MET A 1 10.10 17.35 -0.34
C MET A 1 9.39 16.12 0.18
N ASP A 2 8.99 16.20 1.45
CA ASP A 2 8.79 15.02 2.32
C ASP A 2 7.31 14.78 2.60
N ALA A 3 6.45 15.19 1.65
CA ALA A 3 5.02 15.00 1.69
C ALA A 3 4.55 14.32 0.41
N ILE A 4 3.57 13.43 0.56
CA ILE A 4 2.96 12.71 -0.55
C ILE A 4 1.57 13.30 -0.75
N ARG A 5 1.33 13.79 -1.96
CA ARG A 5 0.01 14.23 -2.39
C ARG A 5 -0.50 13.24 -3.42
N TYR A 6 -1.57 12.54 -3.06
CA TYR A 6 -2.31 11.71 -4.00
C TYR A 6 -3.74 12.25 -4.13
N ARG A 7 -4.39 11.92 -5.25
CA ARG A 7 -5.79 12.24 -5.51
C ARG A 7 -6.43 11.01 -6.13
N SER A 8 -7.50 10.53 -5.52
CA SER A 8 -8.45 9.60 -6.14
C SER A 8 -9.77 10.34 -6.39
N TYR A 9 -10.49 9.92 -7.42
CA TYR A 9 -11.82 10.43 -7.72
C TYR A 9 -12.63 9.30 -8.34
N ASP A 10 -13.76 9.00 -7.72
CA ASP A 10 -14.81 8.17 -8.29
C ASP A 10 -16.14 8.69 -7.74
N ALA A 11 -17.00 9.15 -8.65
CA ALA A 11 -18.30 9.75 -8.32
C ALA A 11 -19.25 8.75 -7.65
N ASN A 12 -19.05 7.45 -7.89
CA ASN A 12 -19.90 6.37 -7.39
C ASN A 12 -19.11 5.40 -6.49
N TRP A 13 -18.01 5.87 -5.89
CA TRP A 13 -17.18 5.04 -5.03
C TRP A 13 -17.99 4.48 -3.87
N ASN A 14 -18.04 3.15 -3.78
CA ASN A 14 -18.71 2.46 -2.69
C ASN A 14 -17.67 1.78 -1.79
N TRP A 15 -17.48 2.31 -0.59
CA TRP A 15 -16.54 1.75 0.40
C TRP A 15 -16.89 0.34 0.84
N ALA A 16 -18.15 -0.09 0.69
CA ALA A 16 -18.59 -1.45 1.04
C ALA A 16 -18.08 -2.54 0.09
N VAL A 17 -17.55 -2.18 -1.08
CA VAL A 17 -17.00 -3.17 -2.05
C VAL A 17 -15.57 -3.56 -1.73
N VAL A 18 -14.90 -2.78 -0.87
CA VAL A 18 -13.54 -3.12 -0.42
C VAL A 18 -13.64 -4.35 0.45
N HIS A 19 -13.01 -5.43 0.03
CA HIS A 19 -12.76 -6.57 0.92
C HIS A 19 -11.48 -6.28 1.70
N ARG A 20 -10.38 -6.03 0.98
CA ARG A 20 -9.09 -5.69 1.55
C ARG A 20 -8.18 -5.02 0.53
N SER A 21 -7.47 -3.99 0.94
CA SER A 21 -6.51 -3.29 0.09
C SER A 21 -5.35 -2.76 0.91
N VAL A 22 -4.17 -2.70 0.30
CA VAL A 22 -3.03 -1.98 0.83
C VAL A 22 -2.38 -1.14 -0.24
N VAL A 23 -1.91 0.04 0.14
CA VAL A 23 -0.97 0.83 -0.66
C VAL A 23 0.22 1.23 0.19
N HIS A 24 1.41 1.05 -0.37
CA HIS A 24 2.67 1.49 0.20
C HIS A 24 3.15 2.71 -0.57
N TYR A 25 3.56 3.74 0.16
CA TYR A 25 4.22 4.91 -0.38
C TYR A 25 5.58 5.06 0.29
N LEU A 26 6.65 4.70 -0.42
CA LEU A 26 7.98 4.59 0.17
C LEU A 26 8.98 5.49 -0.56
N THR A 27 9.94 6.00 0.20
CA THR A 27 11.11 6.72 -0.30
C THR A 27 12.36 6.02 0.21
N ALA A 28 13.26 5.64 -0.70
CA ALA A 28 14.58 5.14 -0.36
C ALA A 28 15.55 6.31 -0.11
N GLU A 29 16.60 6.07 0.66
CA GLU A 29 17.64 7.07 1.00
C GLU A 29 18.36 7.61 -0.24
N ASN A 30 18.47 6.82 -1.31
CA ASN A 30 19.00 7.28 -2.60
C ASN A 30 18.02 8.19 -3.39
N GLY A 31 16.84 8.43 -2.85
CA GLY A 31 15.78 9.27 -3.41
C GLY A 31 14.78 8.54 -4.30
N ASP A 32 14.97 7.25 -4.60
CA ASP A 32 14.01 6.46 -5.37
C ASP A 32 12.67 6.39 -4.63
N ARG A 33 11.56 6.42 -5.38
CA ARG A 33 10.20 6.41 -4.80
C ARG A 33 9.39 5.25 -5.30
N PHE A 34 8.60 4.67 -4.41
CA PHE A 34 7.81 3.46 -4.67
C PHE A 34 6.36 3.74 -4.31
N ILE A 35 5.46 3.49 -5.25
CA ILE A 35 4.02 3.38 -4.98
C ILE A 35 3.62 1.98 -5.37
N ILE A 36 3.16 1.19 -4.39
CA ILE A 36 2.88 -0.24 -4.58
C ILE A 36 1.54 -0.56 -3.92
N GLY A 37 0.53 -0.82 -4.74
CA GLY A 37 -0.83 -1.15 -4.34
C GLY A 37 -1.18 -2.60 -4.62
N LYS A 38 -1.93 -3.21 -3.71
CA LYS A 38 -2.57 -4.52 -3.88
C LYS A 38 -4.01 -4.40 -3.41
N GLU A 39 -4.96 -4.76 -4.25
CA GLU A 39 -6.39 -4.57 -3.99
C GLU A 39 -7.18 -5.86 -4.21
N SER A 40 -8.15 -6.06 -3.32
CA SER A 40 -9.21 -7.05 -3.43
C SER A 40 -10.54 -6.36 -3.13
N MET A 41 -11.33 -6.21 -4.18
CA MET A 41 -12.69 -5.68 -4.21
C MET A 41 -13.53 -6.68 -5.01
N PRO A 42 -14.08 -7.74 -4.40
CA PRO A 42 -14.55 -8.95 -5.10
C PRO A 42 -15.56 -8.72 -6.23
N ILE A 43 -16.29 -7.60 -6.20
CA ILE A 43 -17.27 -7.23 -7.24
C ILE A 43 -16.57 -6.65 -8.50
N THR A 44 -15.38 -6.08 -8.37
CA THR A 44 -14.68 -5.35 -9.45
C THR A 44 -13.27 -5.87 -9.71
N LEU A 45 -12.48 -6.13 -8.68
CA LEU A 45 -11.05 -6.42 -8.72
C LEU A 45 -10.71 -7.52 -7.69
N SER A 46 -10.78 -8.79 -8.05
CA SER A 46 -10.50 -9.87 -7.09
C SER A 46 -9.05 -9.88 -6.58
N ASN A 47 -8.10 -9.57 -7.46
CA ASN A 47 -6.68 -9.42 -7.17
C ASN A 47 -6.04 -8.45 -8.19
N LEU A 48 -5.82 -7.21 -7.79
CA LEU A 48 -5.12 -6.21 -8.61
C LEU A 48 -3.82 -5.81 -7.93
N THR A 49 -2.71 -5.89 -8.67
CA THR A 49 -1.43 -5.28 -8.29
C THR A 49 -1.19 -4.07 -9.18
N TRP A 50 -0.89 -2.91 -8.61
CA TRP A 50 -0.67 -1.68 -9.37
C TRP A 50 0.41 -0.83 -8.71
N GLY A 51 0.98 0.12 -9.46
CA GLY A 51 1.98 1.03 -8.93
C GLY A 51 3.07 1.40 -9.92
N PHE A 52 4.09 2.06 -9.40
CA PHE A 52 5.28 2.45 -10.14
C PHE A 52 6.47 2.71 -9.21
N VAL A 53 7.66 2.69 -9.81
CA VAL A 53 8.92 3.10 -9.18
C VAL A 53 9.49 4.28 -9.93
N TYR A 54 9.76 5.39 -9.24
CA TYR A 54 10.52 6.50 -9.76
C TYR A 54 12.00 6.31 -9.41
N CYS A 55 12.84 6.17 -10.44
CA CYS A 55 14.29 6.10 -10.30
C CYS A 55 14.90 7.50 -10.42
N VAL A 56 15.52 7.98 -9.34
CA VAL A 56 16.16 9.31 -9.29
C VAL A 56 17.34 9.41 -10.25
N ARG A 57 18.18 8.37 -10.29
CA ARG A 57 19.39 8.35 -11.12
C ARG A 57 19.06 8.50 -12.61
N GLU A 58 17.99 7.84 -13.04
CA GLU A 58 17.55 7.83 -14.45
C GLU A 58 16.49 8.91 -14.72
N LYS A 59 16.02 9.60 -13.68
CA LYS A 59 14.95 10.59 -13.72
C LYS A 59 13.70 10.08 -14.44
N LYS A 60 13.36 8.81 -14.24
CA LYS A 60 12.31 8.10 -14.99
C LYS A 60 11.42 7.29 -14.06
N THR A 61 10.14 7.24 -14.40
CA THR A 61 9.15 6.38 -13.75
C THR A 61 8.98 5.10 -14.54
N TYR A 62 9.00 3.98 -13.84
CA TYR A 62 8.76 2.65 -14.37
C TYR A 62 7.48 2.08 -13.78
N PRO A 63 6.54 1.60 -14.61
CA PRO A 63 5.37 0.90 -14.09
C PRO A 63 5.80 -0.37 -13.37
N LEU A 64 5.03 -0.75 -12.36
CA LEU A 64 5.22 -2.04 -11.69
C LEU A 64 4.93 -3.16 -12.68
N GLN A 65 5.84 -4.12 -12.79
CA GLN A 65 5.75 -5.29 -13.67
C GLN A 65 5.35 -6.55 -12.89
N GLY A 66 5.56 -6.56 -11.57
CA GLY A 66 5.20 -7.67 -10.70
C GLY A 66 5.41 -7.32 -9.23
N CYS A 67 4.71 -8.04 -8.36
CA CYS A 67 4.85 -7.97 -6.91
C CYS A 67 4.44 -9.33 -6.34
N ASN A 68 5.24 -9.91 -5.45
CA ASN A 68 4.88 -11.15 -4.76
C ASN A 68 4.16 -10.92 -3.42
N PHE A 69 3.83 -9.66 -3.11
CA PHE A 69 3.03 -9.33 -1.94
C PHE A 69 1.60 -9.85 -2.13
N GLU A 70 1.17 -10.72 -1.22
CA GLU A 70 -0.17 -11.29 -1.26
C GLU A 70 -0.98 -10.93 -0.01
N LEU A 71 -2.18 -10.41 -0.22
CA LEU A 71 -3.07 -9.95 0.85
C LEU A 71 -3.46 -11.08 1.82
N TYR A 72 -3.58 -12.31 1.34
CA TYR A 72 -3.91 -13.46 2.17
C TYR A 72 -2.78 -13.88 3.12
N GLN A 73 -1.55 -13.52 2.81
CA GLN A 73 -0.39 -13.82 3.67
C GLN A 73 -0.18 -12.74 4.74
N HIS A 74 -0.64 -11.52 4.48
CA HIS A 74 -0.29 -10.34 5.26
C HIS A 74 -1.51 -9.57 5.82
N GLY A 75 -2.74 -10.06 5.72
CA GLY A 75 -3.88 -9.26 6.18
C GLY A 75 -5.23 -9.95 6.01
N GLU A 76 -5.31 -11.26 6.24
CA GLU A 76 -6.58 -11.98 6.13
C GLU A 76 -7.57 -11.59 7.25
N GLU A 77 -7.09 -11.22 8.45
CA GLU A 77 -7.92 -11.03 9.65
C GLU A 77 -8.06 -9.58 10.11
N GLU A 78 -7.95 -8.61 9.19
CA GLU A 78 -7.90 -7.17 9.52
C GLU A 78 -6.76 -6.74 10.46
N GLU A 79 -5.77 -7.61 10.61
CA GLU A 79 -4.56 -7.42 11.41
C GLU A 79 -3.34 -7.44 10.50
N PRO A 80 -2.97 -6.31 9.86
CA PRO A 80 -1.80 -6.32 9.01
C PRO A 80 -0.51 -6.38 9.85
N PRO A 81 0.54 -7.07 9.37
CA PRO A 81 1.76 -7.31 10.12
C PRO A 81 2.52 -6.02 10.41
N MET A 82 3.31 -6.05 11.47
CA MET A 82 4.17 -4.94 11.89
C MET A 82 5.58 -4.99 11.28
N ASP A 83 6.03 -6.19 10.89
CA ASP A 83 7.31 -6.45 10.25
C ASP A 83 7.09 -7.49 9.14
N TYR A 84 7.35 -7.11 7.89
CA TYR A 84 7.10 -7.95 6.72
C TYR A 84 7.95 -7.51 5.54
N ALA A 85 8.15 -8.42 4.58
CA ALA A 85 8.93 -8.15 3.38
C ALA A 85 8.27 -8.74 2.13
N PHE A 86 8.56 -8.13 0.99
CA PHE A 86 8.12 -8.59 -0.32
C PHE A 86 9.08 -8.10 -1.41
N ILE A 87 8.92 -8.63 -2.60
CA ILE A 87 9.68 -8.30 -3.80
C ILE A 87 8.74 -7.69 -4.82
N CYS A 88 9.15 -6.59 -5.42
CA CYS A 88 8.49 -6.03 -6.59
C CYS A 88 9.46 -5.84 -7.75
N SER A 89 8.94 -5.75 -8.98
CA SER A 89 9.75 -5.51 -10.17
C SER A 89 9.25 -4.30 -10.95
N ALA A 90 10.19 -3.51 -11.46
CA ALA A 90 9.93 -2.37 -12.34
C ALA A 90 11.20 -2.03 -13.13
N GLY A 91 11.06 -1.70 -14.41
CA GLY A 91 12.19 -1.29 -15.25
C GLY A 91 13.28 -2.36 -15.40
N ASN A 92 12.87 -3.64 -15.50
CA ASN A 92 13.77 -4.80 -15.57
C ASN A 92 14.68 -4.96 -14.34
N ARG A 93 14.26 -4.45 -13.19
CA ARG A 93 14.92 -4.60 -11.89
C ARG A 93 13.93 -5.21 -10.90
N GLN A 94 14.46 -5.97 -9.94
CA GLN A 94 13.73 -6.43 -8.77
C GLN A 94 14.23 -5.66 -7.55
N TYR A 95 13.31 -5.33 -6.64
CA TYR A 95 13.58 -4.63 -5.41
C TYR A 95 13.08 -5.50 -4.26
N ALA A 96 13.97 -5.81 -3.30
CA ALA A 96 13.60 -6.43 -2.05
C ALA A 96 13.23 -5.32 -1.06
N ILE A 97 12.00 -5.36 -0.54
CA ILE A 97 11.44 -4.34 0.34
C ILE A 97 11.06 -5.00 1.66
N GLN A 98 11.66 -4.55 2.76
CA GLN A 98 11.20 -4.85 4.12
C GLN A 98 10.54 -3.60 4.71
N ILE A 99 9.45 -3.80 5.44
CA ILE A 99 8.66 -2.76 6.10
C ILE A 99 8.62 -3.06 7.59
N LYS A 100 8.92 -2.04 8.40
CA LYS A 100 8.73 -2.05 9.84
C LYS A 100 7.87 -0.87 10.26
N VAL A 101 6.71 -1.15 10.84
CA VAL A 101 5.73 -0.15 11.26
C VAL A 101 6.20 0.51 12.57
N GLU A 102 6.27 1.84 12.59
CA GLU A 102 6.62 2.62 13.77
C GLU A 102 5.38 3.12 14.52
N GLN A 103 4.40 3.62 13.77
CA GLN A 103 3.17 4.18 14.30
C GLN A 103 2.00 3.74 13.43
N SER A 104 0.86 3.53 14.07
CA SER A 104 -0.39 3.13 13.42
C SER A 104 -1.54 3.91 14.03
N SER A 105 -2.47 4.34 13.18
CA SER A 105 -3.75 4.89 13.58
C SER A 105 -4.88 4.18 12.83
N VAL A 106 -6.06 4.18 13.42
CA VAL A 106 -7.26 3.59 12.81
C VAL A 106 -8.31 4.67 12.69
N CYS A 107 -8.95 4.74 11.53
CA CYS A 107 -10.15 5.52 11.32
C CYS A 107 -11.17 4.72 10.49
N TYR A 108 -12.40 5.19 10.46
CA TYR A 108 -13.46 4.60 9.65
C TYR A 108 -13.93 5.62 8.63
N VAL A 109 -14.21 5.14 7.42
CA VAL A 109 -14.64 5.98 6.29
C VAL A 109 -16.01 5.52 5.78
N SER A 110 -16.70 6.44 5.12
CA SER A 110 -18.13 6.38 4.74
C SER A 110 -19.12 6.75 5.86
N LYS A 111 -20.38 6.94 5.47
CA LYS A 111 -21.47 7.37 6.38
C LYS A 111 -21.75 6.34 7.46
N GLU A 112 -21.75 5.06 7.08
CA GLU A 112 -22.07 3.92 7.96
C GLU A 112 -20.80 3.19 8.42
N TRP A 113 -19.63 3.82 8.29
CA TRP A 113 -18.33 3.28 8.66
C TRP A 113 -18.01 1.96 7.99
N GLU A 114 -18.34 1.83 6.70
CA GLU A 114 -18.27 0.58 5.95
C GLU A 114 -16.84 0.08 5.69
N CYS A 115 -15.86 0.96 5.82
CA CYS A 115 -14.45 0.63 5.63
C CYS A 115 -13.63 1.11 6.81
N LYS A 116 -12.85 0.18 7.39
CA LYS A 116 -11.83 0.45 8.38
C LYS A 116 -10.53 0.77 7.65
N VAL A 117 -9.93 1.91 7.97
CA VAL A 117 -8.66 2.37 7.42
C VAL A 117 -7.61 2.34 8.51
N ILE A 118 -6.50 1.66 8.24
CA ILE A 118 -5.34 1.64 9.12
C ILE A 118 -4.23 2.40 8.41
N GLU A 119 -3.91 3.60 8.91
CA GLU A 119 -2.81 4.42 8.41
C GLU A 119 -1.56 4.16 9.23
N ARG A 120 -0.42 3.96 8.57
CA ARG A 120 0.81 3.57 9.22
C ARG A 120 1.99 4.37 8.73
N ILE A 121 2.82 4.82 9.67
CA ILE A 121 4.16 5.35 9.40
C ILE A 121 5.15 4.20 9.52
N CYS A 122 6.01 4.05 8.53
CA CYS A 122 6.87 2.89 8.38
C CYS A 122 8.32 3.31 8.09
N ASN A 123 9.25 2.59 8.72
CA ASN A 123 10.60 2.44 8.19
C ASN A 123 10.59 1.36 7.11
N ALA A 124 11.45 1.54 6.12
CA ALA A 124 11.65 0.56 5.06
C ALA A 124 13.15 0.24 4.91
N GLU A 125 13.43 -0.96 4.43
CA GLU A 125 14.73 -1.31 3.85
C GLU A 125 14.48 -1.74 2.40
N ILE A 126 15.19 -1.12 1.45
CA ILE A 126 15.02 -1.33 0.01
C ILE A 126 16.38 -1.68 -0.56
N ASP A 127 16.57 -2.94 -0.96
CA ASP A 127 17.86 -3.50 -1.39
C ASP A 127 19.01 -3.20 -0.40
N GLY A 128 18.76 -3.36 0.89
CA GLY A 128 19.73 -3.09 1.96
C GLY A 128 19.92 -1.60 2.28
N LYS A 129 19.21 -0.69 1.59
CA LYS A 129 19.27 0.75 1.85
C LYS A 129 18.12 1.18 2.73
N ARG A 130 18.37 2.17 3.60
CA ARG A 130 17.31 2.74 4.43
C ARG A 130 16.25 3.40 3.56
N GLY A 131 15.03 3.39 4.05
CA GLY A 131 13.88 4.07 3.48
C GLY A 131 12.84 4.38 4.54
N TRP A 132 11.85 5.16 4.17
CA TRP A 132 10.75 5.58 5.04
C TRP A 132 9.51 5.83 4.21
N GLY A 133 8.35 5.83 4.85
CA GLY A 133 7.12 6.10 4.15
C GLY A 133 5.89 5.75 4.95
N THR A 134 4.81 5.46 4.23
CA THR A 134 3.55 5.06 4.82
C THR A 134 2.99 3.82 4.15
N SER A 135 2.22 3.06 4.91
CA SER A 135 1.32 2.05 4.35
C SER A 135 -0.09 2.36 4.80
N ARG A 136 -1.06 2.28 3.89
CA ARG A 136 -2.48 2.39 4.22
C ARG A 136 -3.17 1.11 3.88
N TRP A 137 -3.84 0.53 4.88
CA TRP A 137 -4.65 -0.67 4.74
C TRP A 137 -6.12 -0.32 4.85
N LEU A 138 -6.94 -0.94 3.99
CA LEU A 138 -8.39 -0.81 3.99
C LEU A 138 -8.98 -2.19 4.19
N TYR A 139 -9.98 -2.29 5.06
CA TYR A 139 -10.73 -3.51 5.32
C TYR A 139 -12.22 -3.24 5.30
N ARG A 140 -13.01 -4.22 4.87
CA ARG A 140 -14.46 -4.16 5.04
C ARG A 140 -14.79 -4.15 6.52
N ASN A 141 -15.53 -3.13 6.99
CA ASN A 141 -16.16 -3.19 8.30
C ASN A 141 -17.62 -3.67 8.13
N VAL A 142 -17.86 -4.94 8.43
CA VAL A 142 -19.19 -5.56 8.34
C VAL A 142 -20.12 -5.20 9.49
N TYR A 143 -19.56 -4.67 10.59
CA TYR A 143 -20.34 -4.31 11.79
C TYR A 143 -20.96 -2.91 11.70
N GLY A 144 -20.44 -2.05 10.82
CA GLY A 144 -20.91 -0.68 10.65
C GLY A 144 -20.52 0.22 11.83
N LYS A 145 -21.32 1.26 12.07
CA LYS A 145 -21.10 2.24 13.14
C LYS A 145 -21.50 1.65 14.51
N SER A 146 -20.50 1.41 15.36
CA SER A 146 -20.66 0.95 16.76
C SER A 146 -20.28 2.03 17.75
#